data_AF-A0A9P5NTD5-F1
#
_entry.id   AF-A0A9P5NTD5-F1
#
_cell.length_a   1.000
_cell.length_b   1.000
_cell.length_c   1.000
_cell.angle_alpha   90.00
_cell.angle_beta   90.00
_cell.angle_gamma   90.00
#
_symmetry.space_group_name_H-M   'P 1'
#
loop_
_entity.id
_entity.type
_entity.pdbx_description
1 polymer ?
#
loop_
_entity_poly.entity_id
_entity_poly.type
_entity_poly.pdbx_seq_one_letter_code
_entity_poly.pdbx_strand_id
1 'polypeptide(L)'
;MSKEEAARISGKIDEEIKKESARQKDARRREIKVMLLGQAESGKSTLQKQFQLFYASKTLDVERRSWIPVVYYNILKALRMIFAELDYEMTTQSLDGPMNTQEVREELNSLRVRLLPLLALENTLASELSGGVSIAGGRTGAYVRLGWQSLLSSTLAMASDARRPELENRTRETTFLVARTLGLAVDDIDALWLHEAIQFYIKHRKIRLEDSSSYFLRHIQRIAEPEYVPSNDDILNVRLQTLGVMEHTFPITITGKSYDWKLYDVGGTRGQRNAWVPYFDDATAIIFLAPISAFDQYLEEDPKTNRIDDSLQLFTQICSNEFLKKAHLVVLLNKIDILRSKLDAGIKVRKYITSFGERANNFETVSDYFRSHFIQAHRRKGFPNRPLYVHFTAMLDTCAMQSIISNVAEGIMRKHIADAGLA
;
A
#
# COMPACT_ATOMS: atom_id res chain seq x y z
N MET A 1 -12.81 -2.72 58.78
CA MET A 1 -11.89 -3.74 58.23
C MET A 1 -10.86 -4.07 59.29
N SER A 2 -10.79 -5.33 59.73
CA SER A 2 -9.70 -5.75 60.63
C SER A 2 -8.38 -5.80 59.85
N LYS A 3 -7.23 -5.68 60.55
CA LYS A 3 -5.90 -5.82 59.91
C LYS A 3 -5.74 -7.16 59.16
N GLU A 4 -6.37 -8.22 59.66
CA GLU A 4 -6.36 -9.55 59.04
C GLU A 4 -7.19 -9.58 57.75
N GLU A 5 -8.34 -8.89 57.74
CA GLU A 5 -9.18 -8.78 56.56
C GLU A 5 -8.49 -7.97 55.45
N ALA A 6 -7.77 -6.91 55.81
CA ALA A 6 -6.94 -6.14 54.88
C ALA A 6 -5.76 -6.97 54.33
N ALA A 7 -5.08 -7.75 55.17
CA ALA A 7 -4.00 -8.64 54.75
C ALA A 7 -4.49 -9.74 53.78
N ARG A 8 -5.68 -10.30 54.05
CA ARG A 8 -6.31 -11.31 53.17
C ARG A 8 -6.69 -10.73 51.82
N ILE A 9 -7.22 -9.51 51.78
CA ILE A 9 -7.57 -8.80 50.54
C ILE A 9 -6.29 -8.47 49.75
N SER A 10 -5.26 -7.94 50.41
CA SER A 10 -3.97 -7.65 49.77
C SER A 10 -3.35 -8.90 49.15
N GLY A 11 -3.34 -10.03 49.87
CA GLY A 11 -2.80 -11.29 49.37
C GLY A 11 -3.55 -11.81 48.13
N LYS A 12 -4.88 -11.65 48.09
CA LYS A 12 -5.68 -11.99 46.89
C LYS A 12 -5.35 -11.09 45.70
N ILE A 13 -5.21 -9.79 45.92
CA ILE A 13 -4.84 -8.83 44.88
C ILE A 13 -3.45 -9.16 44.33
N ASP A 14 -2.48 -9.45 45.18
CA ASP A 14 -1.12 -9.82 44.77
C ASP A 14 -1.09 -11.12 43.95
N GLU A 15 -1.92 -12.11 44.30
CA GLU A 15 -2.08 -13.32 43.50
C GLU A 15 -2.72 -13.06 42.13
N GLU A 16 -3.76 -12.21 42.06
CA GLU A 16 -4.40 -11.84 40.80
C GLU A 16 -3.43 -11.08 39.89
N ILE A 17 -2.67 -10.12 40.44
CA ILE A 17 -1.64 -9.38 39.69
C ILE A 17 -0.56 -10.34 39.17
N LYS A 18 -0.13 -11.32 39.96
CA LYS A 18 0.85 -12.33 39.52
C LYS A 18 0.29 -13.22 38.40
N LYS A 19 -0.95 -13.69 38.53
CA LYS A 19 -1.61 -14.50 37.49
C LYS A 19 -1.79 -13.71 36.21
N GLU A 20 -2.22 -12.46 36.30
CA GLU A 20 -2.39 -11.57 35.16
C GLU A 20 -1.05 -11.24 34.51
N SER A 21 -0.03 -10.92 35.29
CA SER A 21 1.33 -10.70 34.78
C SER A 21 1.90 -11.92 34.07
N ALA A 22 1.66 -13.14 34.59
CA ALA A 22 2.08 -14.37 33.95
C ALA A 22 1.34 -14.61 32.62
N ARG A 23 0.02 -14.37 32.58
CA ARG A 23 -0.79 -14.44 31.35
C ARG A 23 -0.32 -13.43 30.30
N GLN A 24 -0.08 -12.18 30.71
CA GLN A 24 0.42 -11.14 29.82
C GLN A 24 1.82 -11.45 29.30
N LYS A 25 2.70 -12.03 30.13
CA LYS A 25 4.03 -12.48 29.69
C LYS A 25 3.93 -13.61 28.66
N ASP A 26 3.04 -14.59 28.87
CA ASP A 26 2.84 -15.67 27.90
C ASP A 26 2.23 -15.16 26.59
N ALA A 27 1.22 -14.29 26.67
CA ALA A 27 0.62 -13.64 25.50
C ALA A 27 1.67 -12.83 24.71
N ARG A 28 2.49 -12.03 25.41
CA ARG A 28 3.57 -11.23 24.79
C ARG A 28 4.65 -12.10 24.15
N ARG A 29 4.90 -13.32 24.66
CA ARG A 29 5.83 -14.27 24.03
C ARG A 29 5.29 -14.86 22.72
N ARG A 30 3.96 -14.95 22.58
CA ARG A 30 3.29 -15.46 21.37
C ARG A 30 2.93 -14.35 20.37
N GLU A 31 3.11 -13.09 20.76
CA GLU A 31 2.92 -11.93 19.91
C GLU A 31 4.16 -11.68 19.04
N ILE A 32 3.95 -11.43 17.76
CA ILE A 32 5.01 -11.14 16.79
C ILE A 32 4.69 -9.83 16.10
N LYS A 33 5.54 -8.84 16.34
CA LYS A 33 5.35 -7.48 15.82
C LYS A 33 6.19 -7.30 14.57
N VAL A 34 5.53 -7.07 13.44
CA VAL A 34 6.16 -6.87 12.14
C VAL A 34 5.81 -5.47 11.66
N MET A 35 6.82 -4.65 11.38
CA MET A 35 6.60 -3.33 10.79
C MET A 35 6.88 -3.34 9.30
N LEU A 36 5.97 -2.77 8.51
CA LEU A 36 6.17 -2.51 7.09
C LEU A 36 6.74 -1.12 6.91
N LEU A 37 8.01 -1.01 6.51
CA LEU A 37 8.68 0.27 6.29
C LEU A 37 9.01 0.46 4.81
N GLY A 38 9.19 1.72 4.39
CA GLY A 38 9.56 2.07 3.03
C GLY A 38 8.83 3.32 2.54
N GLN A 39 9.28 3.85 1.41
CA GLN A 39 8.73 5.07 0.81
C GLN A 39 7.24 4.98 0.48
N ALA A 40 6.61 6.14 0.26
CA ALA A 40 5.29 6.18 -0.35
C ALA A 40 5.27 5.35 -1.65
N GLU A 41 4.17 4.64 -1.89
CA GLU A 41 3.95 3.79 -3.07
C GLU A 41 4.95 2.63 -3.27
N SER A 42 5.71 2.26 -2.23
CA SER A 42 6.64 1.11 -2.29
C SER A 42 5.95 -0.25 -2.32
N GLY A 43 4.63 -0.31 -2.09
CA GLY A 43 3.83 -1.54 -2.05
C GLY A 43 3.46 -2.06 -0.66
N LYS A 44 3.59 -1.25 0.40
CA LYS A 44 3.33 -1.69 1.80
C LYS A 44 1.90 -2.16 2.00
N SER A 45 0.92 -1.34 1.64
CA SER A 45 -0.49 -1.70 1.75
C SER A 45 -0.86 -2.87 0.84
N THR A 46 -0.20 -3.02 -0.32
CA THR A 46 -0.37 -4.22 -1.16
C THR A 46 0.17 -5.47 -0.48
N LEU A 47 1.32 -5.39 0.20
CA LEU A 47 1.84 -6.49 1.00
C LEU A 47 0.90 -6.83 2.17
N GLN A 48 0.37 -5.84 2.87
CA GLN A 48 -0.63 -6.06 3.93
C GLN A 48 -1.85 -6.82 3.38
N LYS A 49 -2.36 -6.43 2.21
CA LYS A 49 -3.46 -7.15 1.54
C LYS A 49 -3.07 -8.58 1.16
N GLN A 50 -1.84 -8.83 0.72
CA GLN A 50 -1.34 -10.19 0.48
C GLN A 50 -1.33 -11.04 1.75
N PHE A 51 -0.94 -10.47 2.90
CA PHE A 51 -1.07 -11.14 4.21
C PHE A 51 -2.54 -11.43 4.55
N GLN A 52 -3.45 -10.49 4.30
CA GLN A 52 -4.88 -10.67 4.52
C GLN A 52 -5.46 -11.77 3.62
N LEU A 53 -5.09 -11.80 2.34
CA LEU A 53 -5.49 -12.86 1.40
C LEU A 53 -5.00 -14.23 1.86
N PHE A 54 -3.77 -14.32 2.38
CA PHE A 54 -3.17 -15.60 2.73
C PHE A 54 -3.63 -16.14 4.09
N TYR A 55 -3.69 -15.29 5.12
CA TYR A 55 -4.00 -15.71 6.49
C TYR A 55 -5.43 -15.39 6.96
N ALA A 56 -6.15 -14.52 6.25
CA ALA A 56 -7.49 -14.05 6.64
C ALA A 56 -8.48 -13.98 5.46
N SER A 57 -8.38 -14.93 4.51
CA SER A 57 -9.22 -14.96 3.29
C SER A 57 -10.72 -14.90 3.58
N LYS A 58 -11.19 -15.66 4.57
CA LYS A 58 -12.61 -15.69 4.97
C LYS A 58 -13.12 -14.31 5.38
N THR A 59 -12.32 -13.55 6.13
CA THR A 59 -12.68 -12.18 6.54
C THR A 59 -12.74 -11.26 5.34
N LEU A 60 -11.77 -11.39 4.41
CA LEU A 60 -11.76 -10.62 3.17
C LEU A 60 -12.98 -10.89 2.29
N ASP A 61 -13.45 -12.13 2.22
CA ASP A 61 -14.64 -12.49 1.43
C ASP A 61 -15.90 -11.81 1.95
N VAL A 62 -16.06 -11.70 3.28
CA VAL A 62 -17.16 -10.95 3.91
C VAL A 62 -17.06 -9.45 3.59
N GLU A 63 -15.84 -8.91 3.57
CA GLU A 63 -15.57 -7.49 3.29
C GLU A 63 -15.53 -7.16 1.80
N ARG A 64 -15.63 -8.14 0.89
CA ARG A 64 -15.40 -7.95 -0.55
C ARG A 64 -16.27 -6.84 -1.16
N ARG A 65 -17.53 -6.76 -0.75
CA ARG A 65 -18.46 -5.70 -1.21
C ARG A 65 -18.11 -4.30 -0.70
N SER A 66 -17.46 -4.19 0.47
CA SER A 66 -16.99 -2.88 0.96
C SER A 66 -15.87 -2.25 0.11
N TRP A 67 -15.23 -3.03 -0.76
CA TRP A 67 -14.21 -2.52 -1.66
C TRP A 67 -14.78 -1.86 -2.93
N ILE A 68 -16.05 -2.09 -3.25
CA ILE A 68 -16.72 -1.51 -4.43
C ILE A 68 -16.57 0.02 -4.52
N PRO A 69 -16.96 0.82 -3.49
CA PRO A 69 -16.81 2.27 -3.55
C PRO A 69 -15.36 2.70 -3.75
N VAL A 70 -14.41 1.92 -3.25
CA VAL A 70 -12.99 2.25 -3.37
C VAL A 70 -12.46 1.97 -4.77
N VAL A 71 -12.88 0.86 -5.38
CA VAL A 71 -12.59 0.54 -6.79
C VAL A 71 -13.13 1.66 -7.68
N TYR A 72 -14.39 2.06 -7.48
CA TYR A 72 -14.98 3.15 -8.23
C TYR A 72 -14.20 4.45 -8.04
N TYR A 73 -13.88 4.83 -6.80
CA TYR A 73 -13.04 6.01 -6.54
C TYR A 73 -11.72 5.98 -7.32
N ASN A 74 -11.06 4.82 -7.40
CA ASN A 74 -9.81 4.67 -8.15
C ASN A 74 -10.00 4.88 -9.66
N ILE A 75 -11.12 4.43 -10.23
CA ILE A 75 -11.50 4.69 -11.63
C ILE A 75 -11.75 6.18 -11.85
N LEU A 76 -12.58 6.80 -11.02
CA LEU A 76 -12.92 8.22 -11.14
C LEU A 76 -11.67 9.10 -11.04
N LYS A 77 -10.80 8.80 -10.08
CA LYS A 77 -9.50 9.46 -9.92
C LYS A 77 -8.62 9.27 -11.15
N ALA A 78 -8.56 8.07 -11.72
CA ALA A 78 -7.79 7.80 -12.94
C ALA A 78 -8.28 8.67 -14.12
N LEU A 79 -9.60 8.74 -14.32
CA LEU A 79 -10.20 9.58 -15.36
C LEU A 79 -9.87 11.06 -15.15
N ARG A 80 -10.01 11.59 -13.92
CA ARG A 80 -9.64 12.97 -13.62
C ARG A 80 -8.16 13.23 -13.90
N MET A 81 -7.28 12.30 -13.52
CA MET A 81 -5.84 12.43 -13.78
C MET A 81 -5.52 12.47 -15.27
N ILE A 82 -6.19 11.64 -16.10
CA ILE A 82 -6.05 11.68 -17.55
C ILE A 82 -6.44 13.06 -18.09
N PHE A 83 -7.61 13.58 -17.70
CA PHE A 83 -8.06 14.90 -18.17
C PHE A 83 -7.20 16.06 -17.69
N ALA A 84 -6.70 16.01 -16.45
CA ALA A 84 -5.79 17.03 -15.93
C ALA A 84 -4.48 17.10 -16.73
N GLU A 85 -3.94 15.95 -17.13
CA GLU A 85 -2.74 15.89 -17.95
C GLU A 85 -2.99 16.35 -19.39
N LEU A 86 -4.16 15.99 -19.96
CA LEU A 86 -4.60 16.53 -21.25
C LEU A 86 -4.68 18.07 -21.23
N ASP A 87 -5.27 18.65 -20.19
CA ASP A 87 -5.34 20.11 -20.02
C ASP A 87 -3.94 20.73 -19.97
N TYR A 88 -3.02 20.10 -19.23
CA TYR A 88 -1.63 20.55 -19.17
C TYR A 88 -0.93 20.50 -20.54
N GLU A 89 -1.08 19.42 -21.30
CA GLU A 89 -0.52 19.30 -22.65
C GLU A 89 -1.13 20.31 -23.64
N MET A 90 -2.42 20.61 -23.54
CA MET A 90 -3.06 21.65 -24.34
C MET A 90 -2.48 23.04 -24.06
N THR A 91 -2.16 23.36 -22.80
CA THR A 91 -1.55 24.65 -22.44
C THR A 91 -0.10 24.76 -22.86
N THR A 92 0.65 23.66 -22.90
CA THR A 92 2.09 23.66 -23.20
C THR A 92 2.42 23.58 -24.70
N GLN A 93 1.41 23.47 -25.57
CA GLN A 93 1.53 23.51 -27.04
C GLN A 93 2.70 22.68 -27.59
N SER A 94 2.69 21.38 -27.29
CA SER A 94 3.71 20.48 -27.82
C SER A 94 3.63 20.37 -29.35
N LEU A 95 4.61 20.94 -30.07
CA LEU A 95 4.62 21.05 -31.54
C LEU A 95 4.56 19.70 -32.31
N ASP A 96 4.87 18.59 -31.65
CA ASP A 96 4.91 17.23 -32.25
C ASP A 96 3.90 16.25 -31.63
N GLY A 97 2.88 16.73 -30.90
CA GLY A 97 1.89 15.89 -30.22
C GLY A 97 0.63 15.60 -31.05
N PRO A 98 -0.03 14.44 -30.86
CA PRO A 98 -1.31 14.12 -31.51
C PRO A 98 -2.44 15.11 -31.14
N MET A 99 -2.29 15.89 -30.06
CA MET A 99 -3.21 16.98 -29.71
C MET A 99 -3.12 18.21 -30.59
N ASN A 100 -2.29 18.22 -31.65
CA ASN A 100 -2.22 19.36 -32.55
C ASN A 100 -3.35 19.41 -33.58
N THR A 101 -4.01 18.27 -33.83
CA THR A 101 -5.16 18.21 -34.71
C THR A 101 -6.41 18.71 -33.99
N GLN A 102 -7.16 19.61 -34.63
CA GLN A 102 -8.41 20.13 -34.09
C GLN A 102 -9.44 19.01 -33.86
N GLU A 103 -9.51 18.04 -34.75
CA GLU A 103 -10.37 16.85 -34.66
C GLU A 103 -10.14 16.06 -33.36
N VAL A 104 -8.89 15.72 -33.05
CA VAL A 104 -8.53 15.02 -31.81
C VAL A 104 -8.95 15.80 -30.55
N ARG A 105 -8.83 17.14 -30.59
CA ARG A 105 -9.28 17.99 -29.47
C ARG A 105 -10.80 17.96 -29.32
N GLU A 106 -11.53 18.01 -30.42
CA GLU A 106 -12.98 17.97 -30.43
C GLU A 106 -13.50 16.62 -29.93
N GLU A 107 -12.89 15.51 -30.36
CA GLU A 107 -13.20 14.15 -29.89
C GLU A 107 -12.99 14.00 -28.38
N LEU A 108 -11.82 14.40 -27.87
CA LEU A 108 -11.51 14.30 -26.43
C LEU A 108 -12.37 15.24 -25.58
N ASN A 109 -12.71 16.43 -26.09
CA ASN A 109 -13.64 17.34 -25.41
C ASN A 109 -15.07 16.74 -25.39
N SER A 110 -15.49 16.10 -26.47
CA SER A 110 -16.77 15.41 -26.55
C SER A 110 -16.86 14.28 -25.52
N LEU A 111 -15.80 13.46 -25.39
CA LEU A 111 -15.66 12.44 -24.35
C LEU A 111 -15.68 13.06 -22.95
N ARG A 112 -14.97 14.16 -22.72
CA ARG A 112 -14.96 14.88 -21.43
C ARG A 112 -16.35 15.32 -21.01
N VAL A 113 -17.14 15.89 -21.93
CA VAL A 113 -18.50 16.34 -21.64
C VAL A 113 -19.39 15.15 -21.24
N ARG A 114 -19.29 14.02 -21.93
CA ARG A 114 -20.06 12.81 -21.59
C ARG A 114 -19.64 12.16 -20.28
N LEU A 115 -18.35 12.24 -19.93
CA LEU A 115 -17.80 11.71 -18.68
C LEU A 115 -17.92 12.68 -17.48
N LEU A 116 -18.36 13.91 -17.69
CA LEU A 116 -18.49 14.93 -16.64
C LEU A 116 -19.38 14.50 -15.45
N PRO A 117 -20.54 13.85 -15.64
CA PRO A 117 -21.37 13.38 -14.53
C PRO A 117 -20.61 12.43 -13.61
N LEU A 118 -19.75 11.58 -14.18
CA LEU A 118 -18.94 10.63 -13.42
C LEU A 118 -17.84 11.35 -12.63
N LEU A 119 -17.14 12.31 -13.28
CA LEU A 119 -16.11 13.13 -12.62
C LEU A 119 -16.67 13.97 -11.48
N ALA A 120 -17.89 14.48 -11.61
CA ALA A 120 -18.56 15.27 -10.58
C ALA A 120 -18.80 14.47 -9.28
N LEU A 121 -18.90 13.14 -9.36
CA LEU A 121 -19.12 12.26 -8.21
C LEU A 121 -17.83 11.92 -7.45
N GLU A 122 -16.64 12.19 -7.99
CA GLU A 122 -15.35 11.80 -7.39
C GLU A 122 -15.19 12.40 -6.00
N ASN A 123 -15.40 13.71 -5.86
CA ASN A 123 -15.20 14.42 -4.59
C ASN A 123 -16.21 13.98 -3.53
N THR A 124 -17.46 13.71 -3.93
CA THR A 124 -18.51 13.22 -3.03
C THR A 124 -18.13 11.84 -2.50
N LEU A 125 -17.76 10.91 -3.38
CA LEU A 125 -17.34 9.57 -3.01
C LEU A 125 -16.06 9.59 -2.15
N ALA A 126 -15.09 10.45 -2.47
CA ALA A 126 -13.86 10.60 -1.70
C ALA A 126 -14.14 11.11 -0.27
N SER A 127 -15.04 12.09 -0.14
CA SER A 127 -15.46 12.65 1.16
C SER A 127 -16.14 11.60 2.02
N GLU A 128 -17.03 10.80 1.43
CA GLU A 128 -17.76 9.74 2.13
C GLU A 128 -16.83 8.60 2.56
N LEU A 129 -15.92 8.16 1.67
CA LEU A 129 -14.88 7.18 2.00
C LEU A 129 -13.94 7.66 3.12
N SER A 130 -13.69 8.97 3.20
CA SER A 130 -12.84 9.57 4.23
C SER A 130 -13.60 9.89 5.53
N GLY A 131 -14.90 9.58 5.61
CA GLY A 131 -15.74 9.91 6.75
C GLY A 131 -15.91 11.41 7.01
N GLY A 132 -15.84 12.24 5.96
CA GLY A 132 -15.97 13.70 6.03
C GLY A 132 -14.73 14.46 6.53
N VAL A 133 -13.58 13.80 6.72
CA VAL A 133 -12.34 14.44 7.16
C VAL A 133 -11.55 14.96 5.96
N SER A 134 -11.45 16.29 5.82
CA SER A 134 -10.53 16.94 4.90
C SER A 134 -9.14 17.12 5.54
N ILE A 135 -8.07 16.68 4.89
CA ILE A 135 -6.71 17.01 5.33
C ILE A 135 -6.36 18.43 4.90
N ALA A 136 -5.92 19.25 5.85
CA ALA A 136 -5.41 20.59 5.56
C ALA A 136 -4.19 20.52 4.62
N GLY A 137 -4.21 21.29 3.52
CA GLY A 137 -3.11 21.35 2.55
C GLY A 137 -3.47 21.02 1.09
N GLY A 138 -4.76 20.95 0.73
CA GLY A 138 -5.20 20.90 -0.66
C GLY A 138 -4.91 19.60 -1.41
N ARG A 139 -4.49 18.53 -0.73
CA ARG A 139 -4.31 17.20 -1.35
C ARG A 139 -5.68 16.54 -1.53
N THR A 140 -6.17 16.56 -2.78
CA THR A 140 -7.37 15.81 -3.20
C THR A 140 -7.07 14.31 -3.15
N GLY A 141 -7.81 13.57 -2.33
CA GLY A 141 -7.55 12.15 -2.09
C GLY A 141 -8.57 11.51 -1.16
N ALA A 142 -8.93 10.24 -1.38
CA ALA A 142 -9.60 9.42 -0.39
C ALA A 142 -8.57 8.86 0.60
N TYR A 143 -8.85 9.00 1.89
CA TYR A 143 -7.96 8.58 2.96
C TYR A 143 -8.59 7.50 3.80
N VAL A 144 -7.77 6.57 4.28
CA VAL A 144 -8.22 5.48 5.11
C VAL A 144 -7.67 5.60 6.54
N ARG A 145 -8.58 5.47 7.52
CA ARG A 145 -8.29 5.29 8.95
C ARG A 145 -8.68 3.88 9.40
N LEU A 146 -8.23 3.49 10.60
CA LEU A 146 -8.71 2.30 11.31
C LEU A 146 -10.24 2.23 11.28
N GLY A 147 -10.80 1.11 10.83
CA GLY A 147 -12.24 0.86 10.81
C GLY A 147 -13.00 1.38 9.59
N TRP A 148 -12.36 1.90 8.54
CA TRP A 148 -13.08 2.30 7.31
C TRP A 148 -13.88 1.15 6.67
N GLN A 149 -13.39 -0.10 6.76
CA GLN A 149 -14.15 -1.29 6.38
C GLN A 149 -15.34 -1.54 7.29
N SER A 150 -15.21 -1.25 8.59
CA SER A 150 -16.33 -1.32 9.53
C SER A 150 -17.36 -0.22 9.32
N LEU A 151 -17.01 0.89 8.65
CA LEU A 151 -17.96 1.89 8.14
C LEU A 151 -18.72 1.41 6.89
N LEU A 152 -18.35 0.27 6.32
CA LEU A 152 -18.91 -0.27 5.07
C LEU A 152 -19.41 -1.73 5.21
N SER A 153 -19.12 -2.37 6.35
CA SER A 153 -19.42 -3.77 6.66
C SER A 153 -20.49 -3.87 7.75
N SER A 154 -21.57 -4.58 7.47
CA SER A 154 -22.72 -4.75 8.36
C SER A 154 -22.52 -5.72 9.53
N THR A 155 -21.35 -6.35 9.68
CA THR A 155 -21.22 -7.62 10.44
C THR A 155 -20.31 -7.63 11.67
N LEU A 156 -19.63 -6.54 12.01
CA LEU A 156 -18.80 -6.47 13.24
C LEU A 156 -19.22 -5.29 14.12
N ALA A 157 -20.45 -5.35 14.62
CA ALA A 157 -21.08 -4.33 15.45
C ALA A 157 -20.81 -4.56 16.95
N MET A 158 -19.78 -3.91 17.52
CA MET A 158 -19.61 -3.78 18.98
C MET A 158 -19.16 -2.37 19.43
N ALA A 159 -19.62 -1.30 18.77
CA ALA A 159 -19.47 0.06 19.31
C ALA A 159 -20.64 0.97 18.90
N SER A 160 -21.35 1.49 19.90
CA SER A 160 -22.54 2.34 19.79
C SER A 160 -22.17 3.79 19.45
N ASP A 161 -22.46 4.24 18.22
CA ASP A 161 -22.46 5.66 17.87
C ASP A 161 -23.56 5.97 16.85
N ALA A 162 -24.45 6.90 17.19
CA ALA A 162 -25.71 7.16 16.48
C ALA A 162 -25.55 7.85 15.11
N ARG A 163 -24.36 8.39 14.79
CA ARG A 163 -24.07 9.04 13.49
C ARG A 163 -23.64 8.07 12.38
N ARG A 164 -23.39 6.80 12.71
CA ARG A 164 -22.88 5.78 11.78
C ARG A 164 -23.88 5.31 10.71
N PRO A 165 -25.18 5.09 11.01
CA PRO A 165 -26.13 4.57 10.03
C PRO A 165 -26.40 5.54 8.87
N GLU A 166 -26.39 6.85 9.13
CA GLU A 166 -26.63 7.88 8.12
C GLU A 166 -25.48 7.98 7.12
N LEU A 167 -24.23 7.92 7.59
CA LEU A 167 -23.04 7.94 6.74
C LEU A 167 -22.95 6.67 5.88
N GLU A 168 -23.30 5.51 6.44
CA GLU A 168 -23.39 4.23 5.74
C GLU A 168 -24.41 4.28 4.60
N ASN A 169 -25.61 4.80 4.87
CA ASN A 169 -26.66 4.94 3.86
C ASN A 169 -26.25 5.89 2.74
N ARG A 170 -25.68 7.05 3.08
CA ARG A 170 -25.18 8.02 2.08
C ARG A 170 -24.10 7.41 1.18
N THR A 171 -23.13 6.72 1.77
CA THR A 171 -22.06 6.08 0.99
C THR A 171 -22.63 5.04 0.04
N ARG A 172 -23.63 4.25 0.46
CA ARG A 172 -24.32 3.29 -0.40
C ARG A 172 -25.08 3.97 -1.55
N GLU A 173 -25.79 5.06 -1.27
CA GLU A 173 -26.51 5.83 -2.30
C GLU A 173 -25.57 6.43 -3.34
N THR A 174 -24.49 7.08 -2.91
CA THR A 174 -23.47 7.61 -3.82
C THR A 174 -22.80 6.50 -4.62
N THR A 175 -22.46 5.38 -3.98
CA THR A 175 -21.88 4.21 -4.66
C THR A 175 -22.82 3.66 -5.72
N PHE A 176 -24.13 3.58 -5.43
CA PHE A 176 -25.14 3.14 -6.38
C PHE A 176 -25.27 4.11 -7.56
N LEU A 177 -25.27 5.42 -7.29
CA LEU A 177 -25.29 6.44 -8.35
C LEU A 177 -24.05 6.35 -9.24
N VAL A 178 -22.87 6.14 -8.64
CA VAL A 178 -21.62 5.93 -9.39
C VAL A 178 -21.70 4.65 -10.21
N ALA A 179 -22.19 3.53 -9.67
CA ALA A 179 -22.35 2.27 -10.41
C ALA A 179 -23.25 2.46 -11.64
N ARG A 180 -24.40 3.12 -11.48
CA ARG A 180 -25.32 3.40 -12.60
C ARG A 180 -24.67 4.30 -13.64
N THR A 181 -23.96 5.33 -13.20
CA THR A 181 -23.30 6.28 -14.10
C THR A 181 -22.13 5.62 -14.84
N LEU A 182 -21.36 4.76 -14.17
CA LEU A 182 -20.33 3.93 -14.78
C LEU A 182 -20.93 3.02 -15.85
N GLY A 183 -22.02 2.31 -15.55
CA GLY A 183 -22.70 1.43 -16.51
C GLY A 183 -23.17 2.14 -17.77
N LEU A 184 -23.54 3.42 -17.69
CA LEU A 184 -23.92 4.24 -18.85
C LEU A 184 -22.72 4.82 -19.62
N ALA A 185 -21.56 4.92 -18.98
CA ALA A 185 -20.37 5.58 -19.49
C ALA A 185 -19.24 4.61 -19.89
N VAL A 186 -19.47 3.30 -19.85
CA VAL A 186 -18.43 2.28 -20.09
C VAL A 186 -17.77 2.46 -21.45
N ASP A 187 -18.57 2.62 -22.51
CA ASP A 187 -18.06 2.77 -23.87
C ASP A 187 -17.26 4.07 -24.04
N ASP A 188 -17.65 5.14 -23.34
CA ASP A 188 -16.91 6.41 -23.33
C ASP A 188 -15.58 6.29 -22.57
N ILE A 189 -15.55 5.52 -21.48
CA ILE A 189 -14.31 5.25 -20.73
C ILE A 189 -13.36 4.40 -21.58
N ASP A 190 -13.86 3.36 -22.26
CA ASP A 190 -13.07 2.53 -23.15
C ASP A 190 -12.55 3.34 -24.34
N ALA A 191 -13.40 4.16 -24.96
CA ALA A 191 -13.01 5.05 -26.05
C ALA A 191 -11.90 6.02 -25.61
N LEU A 192 -12.04 6.65 -24.44
CA LEU A 192 -11.00 7.53 -23.89
C LEU A 192 -9.70 6.77 -23.64
N TRP A 193 -9.77 5.59 -23.01
CA TRP A 193 -8.59 4.80 -22.67
C TRP A 193 -7.85 4.32 -23.91
N LEU A 194 -8.57 3.85 -24.93
CA LEU A 194 -8.00 3.33 -26.17
C LEU A 194 -7.59 4.42 -27.17
N HIS A 195 -8.00 5.67 -26.94
CA HIS A 195 -7.72 6.79 -27.82
C HIS A 195 -6.21 6.92 -28.13
N GLU A 196 -5.87 7.11 -29.41
CA GLU A 196 -4.48 7.13 -29.87
C GLU A 196 -3.63 8.21 -29.19
N ALA A 197 -4.19 9.42 -29.05
CA ALA A 197 -3.53 10.49 -28.29
C ALA A 197 -3.22 10.09 -26.83
N ILE A 198 -4.17 9.48 -26.12
CA ILE A 198 -3.96 9.02 -24.74
C ILE A 198 -2.87 7.95 -24.69
N GLN A 199 -2.93 6.95 -25.57
CA GLN A 199 -1.90 5.90 -25.65
C GLN A 199 -0.53 6.47 -26.04
N PHE A 200 -0.49 7.46 -26.93
CA PHE A 200 0.73 8.16 -27.30
C PHE A 200 1.31 8.88 -26.08
N TYR A 201 0.51 9.67 -25.36
CA TYR A 201 1.00 10.39 -24.19
C TYR A 201 1.39 9.46 -23.06
N ILE A 202 0.71 8.34 -22.83
CA ILE A 202 1.12 7.34 -21.82
C ILE A 202 2.49 6.72 -22.17
N LYS A 203 2.75 6.49 -23.46
CA LYS A 203 4.00 5.86 -23.94
C LYS A 203 5.16 6.85 -24.08
N HIS A 204 4.91 8.04 -24.60
CA HIS A 204 5.92 9.01 -25.04
C HIS A 204 6.09 10.20 -24.09
N ARG A 205 5.06 10.52 -23.30
CA ARG A 205 5.09 11.59 -22.30
C ARG A 205 4.76 11.01 -20.93
N LYS A 206 5.12 11.74 -19.87
CA LYS A 206 5.03 11.20 -18.52
C LYS A 206 3.65 11.49 -17.94
N ILE A 207 2.56 11.07 -18.59
CA ILE A 207 1.28 11.00 -17.86
C ILE A 207 1.56 10.07 -16.68
N ARG A 208 1.67 10.66 -15.49
CA ARG A 208 1.95 9.90 -14.26
C ARG A 208 0.64 9.32 -13.77
N LEU A 209 0.09 8.37 -14.54
CA LEU A 209 -0.97 7.52 -14.03
C LEU A 209 -0.39 6.68 -12.89
N GLU A 210 -1.20 6.43 -11.88
CA GLU A 210 -0.84 5.44 -10.88
C GLU A 210 -0.80 4.06 -11.56
N ASP A 211 0.12 3.18 -11.13
CA ASP A 211 0.30 1.85 -11.74
C ASP A 211 -1.05 1.06 -11.82
N SER A 212 -1.94 1.27 -10.84
CA SER A 212 -3.27 0.64 -10.77
C SER A 212 -4.31 1.23 -11.70
N SER A 213 -4.15 2.47 -12.18
CA SER A 213 -5.13 3.13 -13.06
C SER A 213 -5.34 2.35 -14.36
N SER A 214 -4.24 1.88 -14.96
CA SER A 214 -4.28 1.09 -16.20
C SER A 214 -4.99 -0.25 -16.01
N TYR A 215 -4.89 -0.86 -14.83
CA TYR A 215 -5.57 -2.11 -14.53
C TYR A 215 -7.09 -1.91 -14.52
N PHE A 216 -7.60 -0.91 -13.81
CA PHE A 216 -9.04 -0.70 -13.73
C PHE A 216 -9.67 -0.28 -15.06
N LEU A 217 -9.01 0.63 -15.80
CA LEU A 217 -9.53 1.09 -17.09
C LEU A 217 -9.63 -0.05 -18.11
N ARG A 218 -8.69 -1.00 -18.12
CA ARG A 218 -8.75 -2.19 -19.00
C ARG A 218 -9.86 -3.18 -18.64
N HIS A 219 -10.35 -3.15 -17.40
CA HIS A 219 -11.38 -4.07 -16.92
C HIS A 219 -12.71 -3.35 -16.66
N ILE A 220 -12.90 -2.16 -17.25
CA ILE A 220 -14.06 -1.32 -16.96
C ILE A 220 -15.39 -2.01 -17.30
N GLN A 221 -15.42 -2.77 -18.39
CA GLN A 221 -16.58 -3.56 -18.81
C GLN A 221 -17.08 -4.48 -17.69
N ARG A 222 -16.18 -5.32 -17.13
CA ARG A 222 -16.51 -6.21 -16.01
C ARG A 222 -16.85 -5.44 -14.73
N ILE A 223 -16.16 -4.32 -14.47
CA ILE A 223 -16.34 -3.56 -13.23
C ILE A 223 -17.68 -2.78 -13.23
N ALA A 224 -18.18 -2.42 -14.41
CA ALA A 224 -19.43 -1.67 -14.56
C ALA A 224 -20.68 -2.57 -14.60
N GLU A 225 -20.52 -3.90 -14.54
CA GLU A 225 -21.64 -4.84 -14.47
C GLU A 225 -22.50 -4.60 -13.20
N PRO A 226 -23.84 -4.70 -13.28
CA PRO A 226 -24.72 -4.43 -12.12
C PRO A 226 -24.45 -5.31 -10.90
N GLU A 227 -23.95 -6.53 -11.12
CA GLU A 227 -23.64 -7.52 -10.07
C GLU A 227 -22.14 -7.59 -9.77
N TYR A 228 -21.37 -6.56 -10.13
CA TYR A 228 -19.94 -6.52 -9.92
C TYR A 228 -19.55 -6.80 -8.45
N VAL A 229 -18.69 -7.79 -8.28
CA VAL A 229 -18.03 -8.10 -7.02
C VAL A 229 -16.51 -8.04 -7.23
N PRO A 230 -15.75 -7.27 -6.42
CA PRO A 230 -14.32 -7.13 -6.58
C PRO A 230 -13.59 -8.48 -6.52
N SER A 231 -12.72 -8.75 -7.48
CA SER A 231 -11.80 -9.89 -7.46
C SER A 231 -10.65 -9.65 -6.47
N ASN A 232 -9.82 -10.67 -6.24
CA ASN A 232 -8.60 -10.49 -5.43
C ASN A 232 -7.65 -9.48 -6.11
N ASP A 233 -7.56 -9.52 -7.43
CA ASP A 233 -6.74 -8.59 -8.21
C ASP A 233 -7.28 -7.16 -8.12
N ASP A 234 -8.61 -6.98 -8.10
CA ASP A 234 -9.21 -5.66 -7.87
C ASP A 234 -8.76 -5.11 -6.52
N ILE A 235 -8.95 -5.89 -5.46
CA ILE A 235 -8.59 -5.52 -4.09
C ILE A 235 -7.10 -5.17 -3.99
N LEU A 236 -6.21 -5.97 -4.60
CA LEU A 236 -4.77 -5.74 -4.61
C LEU A 236 -4.37 -4.45 -5.36
N ASN A 237 -5.07 -4.13 -6.45
CA ASN A 237 -4.82 -2.93 -7.24
C ASN A 237 -5.45 -1.65 -6.66
N VAL A 238 -6.46 -1.75 -5.77
CA VAL A 238 -7.06 -0.56 -5.17
C VAL A 238 -6.01 0.23 -4.40
N ARG A 239 -5.97 1.53 -4.64
CA ARG A 239 -5.06 2.44 -3.96
C ARG A 239 -5.81 3.40 -3.04
N LEU A 240 -5.39 3.39 -1.78
CA LEU A 240 -5.85 4.26 -0.71
C LEU A 240 -4.63 4.82 -0.01
N GLN A 241 -4.68 6.10 0.36
CA GLN A 241 -3.58 6.69 1.12
C GLN A 241 -3.76 6.35 2.61
N THR A 242 -2.82 5.55 3.14
CA THR A 242 -2.72 5.28 4.58
C THR A 242 -2.32 6.55 5.32
N LEU A 243 -3.09 6.91 6.35
CA LEU A 243 -2.73 7.98 7.28
C LEU A 243 -2.29 7.40 8.62
N GLY A 244 -1.07 7.75 9.04
CA GLY A 244 -0.55 7.32 10.33
C GLY A 244 -0.13 5.84 10.32
N VAL A 245 -0.45 5.14 11.41
CA VAL A 245 -0.09 3.74 11.63
C VAL A 245 -1.36 2.90 11.75
N MET A 246 -1.46 1.86 10.94
CA MET A 246 -2.55 0.88 10.99
C MET A 246 -2.03 -0.45 11.50
N GLU A 247 -2.73 -1.05 12.46
CA GLU A 247 -2.44 -2.37 13.01
C GLU A 247 -3.39 -3.41 12.40
N HIS A 248 -2.83 -4.51 11.92
CA HIS A 248 -3.57 -5.68 11.45
C HIS A 248 -3.11 -6.92 12.20
N THR A 249 -4.07 -7.68 12.74
CA THR A 249 -3.76 -8.90 13.51
C THR A 249 -4.15 -10.14 12.72
N PHE A 250 -3.21 -11.07 12.62
CA PHE A 250 -3.39 -12.36 11.94
C PHE A 250 -3.08 -13.50 12.92
N PRO A 251 -4.04 -14.37 13.25
CA PRO A 251 -3.75 -15.58 14.01
C PRO A 251 -3.08 -16.59 13.08
N ILE A 252 -1.78 -16.83 13.26
CA ILE A 252 -1.00 -17.76 12.43
C ILE A 252 -0.61 -18.98 13.26
N THR A 253 -1.01 -20.17 12.82
CA THR A 253 -0.64 -21.42 13.47
C THR A 253 0.65 -21.96 12.87
N ILE A 254 1.68 -22.09 13.70
CA ILE A 254 2.99 -22.61 13.31
C ILE A 254 3.37 -23.69 14.31
N THR A 255 3.76 -24.87 13.83
CA THR A 255 4.14 -26.02 14.67
C THR A 255 3.08 -26.39 15.73
N GLY A 256 1.79 -26.23 15.41
CA GLY A 256 0.67 -26.54 16.30
C GLY A 256 0.39 -25.49 17.40
N LYS A 257 1.15 -24.40 17.46
CA LYS A 257 0.90 -23.26 18.35
C LYS A 257 0.39 -22.06 17.56
N SER A 258 -0.61 -21.36 18.09
CA SER A 258 -1.11 -20.12 17.50
C SER A 258 -0.27 -18.93 17.99
N TYR A 259 0.19 -18.12 17.05
CA TYR A 259 0.92 -16.88 17.27
C TYR A 259 0.11 -15.71 16.73
N ASP A 260 0.09 -14.61 17.48
CA ASP A 260 -0.64 -13.40 17.10
C ASP A 260 0.32 -12.48 16.36
N TRP A 261 0.22 -12.50 15.03
CA TRP A 261 1.03 -11.65 14.17
C TRP A 261 0.38 -10.28 14.04
N LYS A 262 1.08 -9.25 14.52
CA LYS A 262 0.68 -7.86 14.40
C LYS A 262 1.51 -7.18 13.34
N LEU A 263 0.86 -6.86 12.24
CA LEU A 263 1.44 -6.17 11.11
C LEU A 263 1.10 -4.68 11.19
N TYR A 264 2.12 -3.83 11.26
CA TYR A 264 1.99 -2.38 11.30
C TYR A 264 2.27 -1.79 9.91
N ASP A 265 1.23 -1.30 9.23
CA ASP A 265 1.37 -0.52 7.99
C ASP A 265 1.48 0.96 8.34
N VAL A 266 2.59 1.59 7.98
CA VAL A 266 2.86 3.00 8.29
C VAL A 266 2.94 3.83 7.01
N GLY A 267 2.52 5.09 7.08
CA GLY A 267 2.67 6.02 5.96
C GLY A 267 4.13 6.20 5.54
N GLY A 268 4.39 6.13 4.23
CA GLY A 268 5.75 6.13 3.67
C GLY A 268 6.33 7.51 3.28
N THR A 269 5.53 8.57 3.40
CA THR A 269 5.95 9.95 3.09
C THR A 269 6.94 10.48 4.13
N ARG A 270 7.84 11.40 3.76
CA ARG A 270 8.87 11.90 4.71
C ARG A 270 8.25 12.51 5.97
N GLY A 271 7.15 13.26 5.81
CA GLY A 271 6.44 13.90 6.92
C GLY A 271 5.79 12.94 7.92
N GLN A 272 5.57 11.67 7.56
CA GLN A 272 4.94 10.69 8.43
C GLN A 272 5.95 9.79 9.17
N ARG A 273 7.25 9.88 8.88
CA ARG A 273 8.27 8.97 9.44
C ARG A 273 8.45 9.07 10.96
N ASN A 274 8.16 10.24 11.53
CA ASN A 274 8.23 10.44 12.98
C ASN A 274 7.19 9.61 13.75
N ALA A 275 6.07 9.27 13.10
CA ALA A 275 5.02 8.44 13.70
C ALA A 275 5.45 6.98 13.89
N TRP A 276 6.57 6.56 13.30
CA TRP A 276 7.05 5.17 13.38
C TRP A 276 7.74 4.86 14.71
N VAL A 277 8.38 5.86 15.31
CA VAL A 277 9.28 5.71 16.47
C VAL A 277 8.61 5.01 17.67
N PRO A 278 7.35 5.31 18.04
CA PRO A 278 6.69 4.64 19.18
C PRO A 278 6.55 3.12 19.02
N TYR A 279 6.66 2.60 17.79
CA TYR A 279 6.48 1.18 17.48
C TYR A 279 7.82 0.44 17.30
N PHE A 280 8.97 1.11 17.47
CA PHE A 280 10.29 0.52 17.22
C PHE A 280 10.82 -0.35 18.37
N ASP A 281 10.49 -0.03 19.62
CA ASP A 281 11.16 -0.62 20.80
C ASP A 281 10.86 -2.11 21.00
N ASP A 282 9.74 -2.61 20.45
CA ASP A 282 9.31 -3.99 20.57
C ASP A 282 9.02 -4.69 19.24
N ALA A 283 9.52 -4.13 18.13
CA ALA A 283 9.41 -4.76 16.82
C ALA A 283 10.25 -6.05 16.74
N THR A 284 9.60 -7.19 16.49
CA THR A 284 10.26 -8.48 16.24
C THR A 284 10.98 -8.47 14.89
N ALA A 285 10.32 -7.92 13.87
CA ALA A 285 10.86 -7.86 12.50
C ALA A 285 10.44 -6.58 11.78
N ILE A 286 11.28 -6.17 10.83
CA ILE A 286 11.03 -5.07 9.90
C ILE A 286 11.06 -5.65 8.49
N ILE A 287 9.98 -5.45 7.74
CA ILE A 287 9.93 -5.70 6.30
C ILE A 287 10.04 -4.34 5.61
N PHE A 288 11.19 -4.09 5.00
CA PHE A 288 11.47 -2.88 4.25
C PHE A 288 11.18 -3.07 2.76
N LEU A 289 10.30 -2.26 2.20
CA LEU A 289 9.94 -2.30 0.79
C LEU A 289 10.63 -1.17 0.02
N ALA A 290 11.40 -1.54 -1.00
CA ALA A 290 12.11 -0.63 -1.88
C ALA A 290 11.68 -0.88 -3.33
N PRO A 291 10.95 0.05 -3.98
CA PRO A 291 10.53 -0.13 -5.37
C PRO A 291 11.71 0.14 -6.31
N ILE A 292 12.40 -0.91 -6.77
CA ILE A 292 13.61 -0.76 -7.60
C ILE A 292 13.33 -0.24 -9.02
N SER A 293 12.07 -0.30 -9.46
CA SER A 293 11.63 0.28 -10.74
C SER A 293 11.57 1.81 -10.74
N ALA A 294 11.68 2.47 -9.58
CA ALA A 294 11.59 3.93 -9.46
C ALA A 294 12.93 4.65 -9.71
N PHE A 295 13.90 3.99 -10.34
CA PHE A 295 15.24 4.55 -10.61
C PHE A 295 15.21 5.79 -11.51
N ASP A 296 14.16 5.99 -12.29
CA ASP A 296 13.94 7.11 -13.21
C ASP A 296 12.98 8.18 -12.63
N GLN A 297 12.64 8.07 -11.34
CA GLN A 297 11.67 8.92 -10.67
C GLN A 297 12.29 9.71 -9.50
N TYR A 298 11.70 10.87 -9.23
CA TYR A 298 12.06 11.76 -8.13
C TYR A 298 10.88 11.89 -7.15
N LEU A 299 11.17 12.25 -5.90
CA LEU A 299 10.14 12.43 -4.88
C LEU A 299 9.24 13.63 -5.24
N GLU A 300 7.94 13.51 -4.96
CA GLU A 300 7.00 14.64 -5.11
C GLU A 300 7.32 15.76 -4.11
N GLU A 301 7.74 15.39 -2.91
CA GLU A 301 8.08 16.29 -1.80
C GLU A 301 9.42 17.00 -2.01
N ASP A 302 10.31 16.39 -2.78
CA ASP A 302 11.67 16.85 -3.03
C ASP A 302 12.12 16.43 -4.44
N PRO A 303 11.84 17.25 -5.47
CA PRO A 303 12.12 16.92 -6.86
C PRO A 303 13.60 16.74 -7.19
N LYS A 304 14.52 17.09 -6.28
CA LYS A 304 15.97 16.90 -6.47
C LYS A 304 16.44 15.51 -6.07
N THR A 305 15.68 14.80 -5.24
CA THR A 305 16.08 13.51 -4.71
C THR A 305 15.45 12.37 -5.51
N ASN A 306 16.29 11.48 -6.04
CA ASN A 306 15.87 10.25 -6.69
C ASN A 306 15.20 9.30 -5.68
N ARG A 307 14.15 8.59 -6.12
CA ARG A 307 13.40 7.68 -5.23
C ARG A 307 14.21 6.49 -4.75
N ILE A 308 15.11 5.92 -5.56
CA ILE A 308 15.97 4.82 -5.10
C ILE A 308 16.97 5.30 -4.06
N ASP A 309 17.54 6.48 -4.25
CA ASP A 309 18.51 7.06 -3.31
C ASP A 309 17.86 7.35 -1.95
N ASP A 310 16.66 7.94 -1.91
CA ASP A 310 15.96 8.12 -0.63
C ASP A 310 15.58 6.78 0.03
N SER A 311 15.31 5.73 -0.75
CA SER A 311 15.02 4.39 -0.20
C SER A 311 16.28 3.80 0.45
N LEU A 312 17.43 3.97 -0.20
CA LEU A 312 18.72 3.52 0.33
C LEU A 312 19.13 4.31 1.57
N GLN A 313 18.91 5.64 1.57
CA GLN A 313 19.16 6.49 2.74
C GLN A 313 18.28 6.09 3.92
N LEU A 314 16.98 5.90 3.69
CA LEU A 314 16.04 5.46 4.71
C LEU A 314 16.42 4.08 5.28
N PHE A 315 16.75 3.13 4.42
CA PHE A 315 17.20 1.81 4.85
C PHE A 315 18.49 1.87 5.67
N THR A 316 19.41 2.74 5.27
CA THR A 316 20.66 2.98 6.02
C THR A 316 20.36 3.51 7.43
N GLN A 317 19.40 4.43 7.57
CA GLN A 317 18.97 4.94 8.88
C GLN A 317 18.35 3.84 9.76
N ILE A 318 17.53 2.97 9.18
CA ILE A 318 16.93 1.81 9.86
C ILE A 318 18.01 0.83 10.34
N CYS A 319 19.03 0.58 9.51
CA CYS A 319 20.13 -0.32 9.86
C CYS A 319 20.95 0.20 11.05
N SER A 320 21.15 1.53 11.13
CA SER A 320 21.92 2.19 12.20
C SER A 320 21.11 2.55 13.45
N ASN A 321 19.81 2.24 13.50
CA ASN A 321 18.95 2.63 14.61
C ASN A 321 19.10 1.67 15.80
N GLU A 322 19.45 2.21 16.98
CA GLU A 322 19.64 1.45 18.22
C GLU A 322 18.39 0.74 18.73
N PHE A 323 17.20 1.32 18.54
CA PHE A 323 15.93 0.67 18.93
C PHE A 323 15.64 -0.57 18.08
N LEU A 324 16.15 -0.61 16.84
CA LEU A 324 15.88 -1.68 15.89
C LEU A 324 16.99 -2.75 15.84
N LYS A 325 17.99 -2.69 16.73
CA LYS A 325 19.15 -3.58 16.66
C LYS A 325 18.84 -5.07 16.80
N LYS A 326 17.78 -5.41 17.54
CA LYS A 326 17.31 -6.79 17.75
C LYS A 326 16.36 -7.26 16.64
N ALA A 327 15.69 -6.33 15.97
CA ALA A 327 14.67 -6.64 14.97
C ALA A 327 15.28 -7.31 13.72
N HIS A 328 14.64 -8.38 13.23
CA HIS A 328 15.05 -9.04 12.00
C HIS A 328 14.79 -8.15 10.78
N LEU A 329 15.70 -8.13 9.81
CA LEU A 329 15.53 -7.34 8.59
C LEU A 329 15.21 -8.20 7.39
N VAL A 330 14.15 -7.81 6.71
CA VAL A 330 13.75 -8.33 5.41
C VAL A 330 13.67 -7.15 4.46
N VAL A 331 14.33 -7.22 3.31
CA VAL A 331 14.23 -6.23 2.24
C VAL A 331 13.53 -6.87 1.06
N LEU A 332 12.41 -6.26 0.66
CA LEU A 332 11.67 -6.62 -0.53
C LEU A 332 11.98 -5.57 -1.61
N LEU A 333 12.81 -5.96 -2.57
CA LEU A 333 13.12 -5.17 -3.77
C LEU A 333 11.95 -5.34 -4.75
N ASN A 334 10.99 -4.44 -4.63
CA ASN A 334 9.66 -4.56 -5.22
C ASN A 334 9.58 -3.95 -6.63
N LYS A 335 8.47 -4.26 -7.32
CA LYS A 335 8.09 -3.78 -8.65
C LYS A 335 9.05 -4.27 -9.74
N ILE A 336 9.53 -5.52 -9.62
CA ILE A 336 10.45 -6.10 -10.60
C ILE A 336 9.83 -6.30 -11.98
N ASP A 337 8.51 -6.48 -12.03
CA ASP A 337 7.67 -6.50 -13.22
C ASP A 337 7.74 -5.17 -13.98
N ILE A 338 7.58 -4.05 -13.27
CA ILE A 338 7.70 -2.70 -13.86
C ILE A 338 9.16 -2.43 -14.25
N LEU A 339 10.13 -2.88 -13.46
CA LEU A 339 11.54 -2.75 -13.81
C LEU A 339 11.85 -3.43 -15.15
N ARG A 340 11.38 -4.67 -15.36
CA ARG A 340 11.55 -5.39 -16.63
C ARG A 340 10.95 -4.60 -17.79
N SER A 341 9.69 -4.19 -17.67
CA SER A 341 9.00 -3.42 -18.71
C SER A 341 9.74 -2.13 -19.08
N LYS A 342 10.31 -1.41 -18.11
CA LYS A 342 11.11 -0.20 -18.36
C LYS A 342 12.42 -0.48 -19.09
N LEU A 343 13.11 -1.56 -18.74
CA LEU A 343 14.36 -1.95 -19.39
C LEU A 343 14.10 -2.43 -20.84
N ASP A 344 13.03 -3.18 -21.06
CA ASP A 344 12.59 -3.65 -22.38
C ASP A 344 12.17 -2.48 -23.27
N ALA A 345 11.55 -1.43 -22.70
CA ALA A 345 11.27 -0.17 -23.37
C ALA A 345 12.55 0.66 -23.69
N GLY A 346 13.74 0.18 -23.31
CA GLY A 346 15.02 0.81 -23.62
C GLY A 346 15.47 1.90 -22.65
N ILE A 347 14.78 2.11 -21.52
CA ILE A 347 15.16 3.10 -20.52
C ILE A 347 16.52 2.71 -19.91
N LYS A 348 17.47 3.64 -19.98
CA LYS A 348 18.86 3.42 -19.53
C LYS A 348 19.05 3.86 -18.08
N VAL A 349 19.40 2.92 -17.20
CA VAL A 349 19.64 3.18 -15.77
C VAL A 349 20.76 4.19 -15.55
N ARG A 350 21.85 4.11 -16.35
CA ARG A 350 22.99 5.05 -16.27
C ARG A 350 22.62 6.53 -16.44
N LYS A 351 21.47 6.83 -17.08
CA LYS A 351 20.98 8.20 -17.26
C LYS A 351 20.54 8.84 -15.93
N TYR A 352 20.07 8.01 -15.00
CA TYR A 352 19.51 8.45 -13.73
C TYR A 352 20.42 8.12 -12.54
N ILE A 353 21.13 6.99 -12.63
CA ILE A 353 22.04 6.50 -11.59
C ILE A 353 23.45 6.48 -12.17
N THR A 354 24.18 7.57 -11.99
CA THR A 354 25.53 7.74 -12.57
C THR A 354 26.53 6.70 -12.06
N SER A 355 26.37 6.26 -10.80
CA SER A 355 27.18 5.20 -10.17
C SER A 355 27.00 3.81 -10.82
N PHE A 356 25.98 3.64 -11.67
CA PHE A 356 25.79 2.42 -12.46
C PHE A 356 26.87 2.24 -13.53
N GLY A 357 27.47 3.33 -14.03
CA GLY A 357 28.56 3.31 -15.01
C GLY A 357 28.19 2.58 -16.31
N GLU A 358 29.13 1.80 -16.84
CA GLU A 358 29.01 1.09 -18.13
C GLU A 358 28.52 -0.36 -17.99
N ARG A 359 27.80 -0.68 -16.92
CA ARG A 359 27.22 -2.01 -16.71
C ARG A 359 26.11 -2.30 -17.74
N ALA A 360 25.87 -3.59 -18.02
CA ALA A 360 24.82 -4.02 -18.93
C ALA A 360 23.43 -3.58 -18.42
N ASN A 361 22.61 -3.01 -19.29
CA ASN A 361 21.27 -2.51 -18.96
C ASN A 361 20.19 -3.60 -19.09
N ASN A 362 20.44 -4.78 -18.51
CA ASN A 362 19.50 -5.90 -18.45
C ASN A 362 19.01 -6.13 -17.01
N PHE A 363 17.91 -6.87 -16.86
CA PHE A 363 17.24 -7.06 -15.58
C PHE A 363 18.18 -7.64 -14.52
N GLU A 364 18.95 -8.66 -14.85
CA GLU A 364 19.84 -9.38 -13.94
C GLU A 364 20.90 -8.42 -13.37
N THR A 365 21.62 -7.72 -14.23
CA THR A 365 22.69 -6.79 -13.82
C THR A 365 22.15 -5.62 -13.01
N VAL A 366 21.01 -5.05 -13.43
CA VAL A 366 20.39 -3.90 -12.76
C VAL A 366 19.82 -4.31 -11.40
N SER A 367 19.12 -5.43 -11.33
CA SER A 367 18.51 -5.94 -10.09
C SER A 367 19.59 -6.30 -9.06
N ASP A 368 20.67 -6.97 -9.48
CA ASP A 368 21.80 -7.31 -8.62
C ASP A 368 22.62 -6.09 -8.19
N TYR A 369 22.73 -5.07 -9.05
CA TYR A 369 23.31 -3.79 -8.68
C TYR A 369 22.56 -3.18 -7.50
N PHE A 370 21.24 -2.99 -7.61
CA PHE A 370 20.45 -2.43 -6.51
C PHE A 370 20.50 -3.30 -5.26
N ARG A 371 20.37 -4.63 -5.41
CA ARG A 371 20.51 -5.59 -4.29
C ARG A 371 21.84 -5.42 -3.56
N SER A 372 22.93 -5.31 -4.30
CA SER A 372 24.27 -5.12 -3.73
C SER A 372 24.39 -3.83 -2.94
N HIS A 373 23.74 -2.75 -3.36
CA HIS A 373 23.73 -1.49 -2.62
C HIS A 373 22.98 -1.60 -1.28
N PHE A 374 21.82 -2.25 -1.23
CA PHE A 374 21.11 -2.50 0.03
C PHE A 374 21.91 -3.41 0.98
N ILE A 375 22.54 -4.47 0.47
CA ILE A 375 23.41 -5.33 1.27
C ILE A 375 24.62 -4.55 1.82
N GLN A 376 25.22 -3.69 1.00
CA GLN A 376 26.34 -2.84 1.43
C GLN A 376 25.92 -1.83 2.51
N ALA A 377 24.74 -1.22 2.39
CA ALA A 377 24.21 -0.31 3.39
C ALA A 377 24.05 -1.01 4.76
N HIS A 378 23.54 -2.25 4.76
CA HIS A 378 23.46 -3.08 5.96
C HIS A 378 24.83 -3.43 6.54
N ARG A 379 25.81 -3.81 5.71
CA ARG A 379 27.15 -4.19 6.17
C ARG A 379 27.95 -3.02 6.76
N ARG A 380 27.84 -1.83 6.17
CA ARG A 380 28.67 -0.66 6.57
C ARG A 380 28.21 -0.01 7.88
N LYS A 381 26.92 -0.09 8.20
CA LYS A 381 26.31 0.62 9.33
C LYS A 381 25.49 -0.27 10.27
N GLY A 382 25.53 -1.59 10.07
CA GLY A 382 24.74 -2.55 10.82
C GLY A 382 25.53 -3.28 11.92
N PHE A 383 24.79 -3.96 12.78
CA PHE A 383 25.33 -4.89 13.76
C PHE A 383 25.80 -6.17 13.03
N PRO A 384 27.07 -6.60 13.16
CA PRO A 384 27.70 -7.57 12.26
C PRO A 384 27.03 -8.96 12.20
N ASN A 385 26.26 -9.34 13.22
CA ASN A 385 25.57 -10.63 13.30
C ASN A 385 24.06 -10.55 13.02
N ARG A 386 23.55 -9.39 12.57
CA ARG A 386 22.13 -9.23 12.25
C ARG A 386 21.83 -9.88 10.89
N PRO A 387 20.91 -10.85 10.80
CA PRO A 387 20.56 -11.46 9.53
C PRO A 387 19.78 -10.46 8.67
N LEU A 388 20.07 -10.48 7.37
CA LEU A 388 19.38 -9.71 6.35
C LEU A 388 18.89 -10.67 5.26
N TYR A 389 17.57 -10.73 5.08
CA TYR A 389 16.95 -11.44 3.96
C TYR A 389 16.61 -10.43 2.86
N VAL A 390 16.96 -10.74 1.61
CA VAL A 390 16.67 -9.86 0.47
C VAL A 390 15.98 -10.65 -0.62
N HIS A 391 14.78 -10.22 -1.00
CA HIS A 391 13.96 -10.87 -2.02
C HIS A 391 13.58 -9.87 -3.11
N PHE A 392 13.55 -10.34 -4.35
CA PHE A 392 12.94 -9.63 -5.47
C PHE A 392 11.44 -9.94 -5.49
N THR A 393 10.61 -8.92 -5.59
CA THR A 393 9.15 -9.08 -5.46
C THR A 393 8.37 -8.33 -6.53
N ALA A 394 7.27 -8.95 -6.96
CA ALA A 394 6.17 -8.30 -7.66
C ALA A 394 4.92 -8.54 -6.82
N MET A 395 4.43 -7.53 -6.11
CA MET A 395 3.36 -7.69 -5.12
C MET A 395 2.04 -8.19 -5.71
N LEU A 396 1.83 -8.05 -7.02
CA LEU A 396 0.64 -8.53 -7.72
C LEU A 396 0.74 -10.02 -8.10
N ASP A 397 1.93 -10.62 -8.06
CA ASP A 397 2.10 -12.06 -8.22
C ASP A 397 1.80 -12.78 -6.90
N THR A 398 0.53 -13.15 -6.73
CA THR A 398 0.02 -13.79 -5.51
C THR A 398 0.72 -15.12 -5.23
N CYS A 399 1.04 -15.93 -6.24
CA CYS A 399 1.68 -17.23 -6.03
C CYS A 399 3.12 -17.05 -5.52
N ALA A 400 3.91 -16.18 -6.17
CA ALA A 400 5.27 -15.89 -5.73
C ALA A 400 5.29 -15.24 -4.34
N MET A 401 4.37 -14.31 -4.07
CA MET A 401 4.30 -13.64 -2.77
C MET A 401 3.90 -14.57 -1.64
N GLN A 402 3.00 -15.53 -1.84
CA GLN A 402 2.66 -16.52 -0.82
C GLN A 402 3.88 -17.36 -0.41
N SER A 403 4.72 -17.76 -1.38
CA SER A 403 5.98 -18.45 -1.11
C SER A 403 6.95 -17.57 -0.32
N ILE A 404 7.12 -16.32 -0.71
CA ILE A 404 8.00 -15.36 -0.01
C ILE A 404 7.51 -15.08 1.41
N ILE A 405 6.20 -14.85 1.59
CA ILE A 405 5.60 -14.61 2.90
C ILE A 405 5.80 -15.81 3.81
N SER A 406 5.62 -17.03 3.30
CA SER A 406 5.85 -18.26 4.07
C SER A 406 7.31 -18.39 4.50
N ASN A 407 8.26 -18.18 3.58
CA ASN A 407 9.70 -18.25 3.87
C ASN A 407 10.15 -17.19 4.88
N VAL A 408 9.65 -15.95 4.72
CA VAL A 408 9.93 -14.84 5.64
C VAL A 408 9.32 -15.13 7.01
N ALA A 409 8.08 -15.62 7.06
CA ALA A 409 7.41 -15.94 8.29
C ALA A 409 8.14 -17.03 9.06
N GLU A 410 8.52 -18.12 8.39
CA GLU A 410 9.29 -19.19 8.98
C GLU A 410 10.66 -18.71 9.48
N GLY A 411 11.36 -17.87 8.72
CA GLY A 411 12.64 -17.29 9.10
C GLY A 411 12.57 -16.41 10.35
N ILE A 412 11.53 -15.58 10.46
CA ILE A 412 11.26 -14.76 11.65
C ILE A 412 10.94 -15.65 12.85
N MET A 413 10.12 -16.68 12.63
CA MET A 413 9.63 -17.58 13.69
C MET A 413 10.72 -18.44 14.30
N ARG A 414 11.56 -19.07 13.49
CA ARG A 414 12.66 -19.91 14.01
C ARG A 414 13.52 -19.14 15.00
N LYS A 415 13.79 -17.88 14.69
CA LYS A 415 14.62 -17.03 15.53
C LYS A 415 13.87 -16.47 16.74
N HIS A 416 12.61 -16.06 16.58
CA HIS A 416 11.76 -15.66 17.71
C HIS A 416 11.59 -16.78 18.74
N ILE A 417 11.40 -18.03 18.29
CA ILE A 417 11.31 -19.20 19.18
C ILE A 417 12.63 -19.43 19.93
N ALA A 418 13.77 -19.31 19.24
CA ALA A 418 15.09 -19.44 19.85
C ALA A 418 15.34 -18.35 20.90
N ASP A 419 15.03 -17.09 20.57
CA ASP A 419 15.22 -15.93 21.47
C ASP A 419 14.25 -15.95 22.67
N ALA A 420 13.04 -16.50 22.48
CA ALA A 420 12.04 -16.63 23.54
C ALA A 420 12.26 -17.84 24.47
N GLY A 421 13.24 -18.72 24.17
CA GLY A 421 13.49 -19.94 24.93
C GLY A 421 12.34 -20.94 24.87
N LEU A 422 11.62 -20.98 23.74
CA LEU A 422 10.46 -21.86 23.50
C LEU A 422 10.81 -23.13 22.71
N ALA A 423 12.11 -23.37 22.50
CA ALA A 423 12.68 -24.52 21.78
C ALA A 423 12.59 -25.83 22.58
#